data_AF-A0A124EH43-F1
#
_entry.id   AF-A0A124EH43-F1
#
_cell.length_a   1.000
_cell.length_b   1.000
_cell.length_c   1.000
_cell.angle_alpha   90.00
_cell.angle_beta   90.00
_cell.angle_gamma   90.00
#
_symmetry.space_group_name_H-M   'P 1'
#
loop_
_entity.id
_entity.type
_entity.pdbx_description
1 polymer ?
#
loop_
_entity_poly.entity_id
_entity_poly.type
_entity_poly.pdbx_seq_one_letter_code
_entity_poly.pdbx_strand_id
1 'polypeptide(L)'
;MRPIVIIDERVSAVVAAKVTSAVPQERYLYCELADWQVEGLLRPSRAQVVPLFQVSRADVLRDTPLGTLTERDRVALQAALNAADGQGL
;
A
#
# COMPACT_ATOMS: atom_id res chain seq x y z
N MET A 1 -0.62 -14.33 -5.13
CA MET A 1 -1.11 -13.52 -4.00
C MET A 1 -0.05 -12.49 -3.63
N ARG A 2 -0.42 -11.23 -3.37
CA ARG A 2 0.49 -10.18 -2.89
C ARG A 2 -0.20 -9.35 -1.80
N PRO A 3 0.54 -8.85 -0.79
CA PRO A 3 -0.03 -7.94 0.19
C PRO A 3 -0.48 -6.62 -0.44
N ILE A 4 -1.43 -5.97 0.21
CA ILE A 4 -1.91 -4.63 -0.10
C ILE A 4 -1.98 -3.81 1.18
N VAL A 5 -1.83 -2.49 1.07
CA VAL A 5 -2.22 -1.54 2.11
C VAL A 5 -3.60 -1.01 1.74
N ILE A 6 -4.55 -1.14 2.66
CA ILE A 6 -5.89 -0.55 2.52
C ILE A 6 -5.79 0.95 2.81
N ILE A 7 -6.21 1.79 1.87
CA ILE A 7 -6.20 3.26 1.98
C ILE A 7 -7.58 3.78 2.34
N ASP A 8 -8.60 3.31 1.62
CA ASP A 8 -10.02 3.60 1.87
C ASP A 8 -10.81 2.29 1.74
N GLU A 9 -11.76 2.08 2.64
CA GLU A 9 -12.65 0.92 2.63
C GLU A 9 -14.10 1.40 2.56
N ARG A 10 -14.76 1.04 1.47
CA ARG A 10 -16.20 1.20 1.27
C ARG A 10 -16.87 -0.16 1.26
N VAL A 11 -18.19 -0.19 1.46
CA VAL A 11 -18.98 -1.42 1.61
C VAL A 11 -18.69 -2.49 0.54
N SER A 12 -18.44 -2.09 -0.71
CA SER A 12 -18.20 -3.02 -1.83
C SER A 12 -16.80 -2.95 -2.45
N ALA A 13 -16.01 -1.94 -2.12
CA ALA A 13 -14.74 -1.67 -2.79
C ALA A 13 -13.68 -1.14 -1.82
N VAL A 14 -12.45 -1.61 -2.01
CA VAL A 14 -11.28 -1.21 -1.25
C VAL A 14 -10.33 -0.47 -2.20
N VAL A 15 -9.95 0.74 -1.84
CA VAL A 15 -8.84 1.45 -2.49
C VAL A 15 -7.56 1.02 -1.81
N ALA A 16 -6.60 0.54 -2.59
CA ALA A 16 -5.41 -0.10 -2.06
C ALA A 16 -4.13 0.26 -2.82
N ALA A 17 -3.05 0.41 -2.06
CA ALA A 17 -1.69 0.40 -2.60
C ALA A 17 -1.16 -1.03 -2.61
N LYS A 18 -0.59 -1.44 -3.74
CA LYS A 18 0.02 -2.77 -3.86
C LYS A 18 1.36 -2.78 -3.13
N VAL A 19 1.60 -3.79 -2.31
CA VAL A 19 2.90 -4.00 -1.68
C VAL A 19 3.77 -4.92 -2.54
N THR A 20 5.02 -4.53 -2.74
CA THR A 20 5.98 -5.29 -3.53
C THR A 20 7.36 -5.24 -2.91
N SER A 21 8.13 -6.30 -3.10
CA SER A 21 9.57 -6.36 -2.79
C SER A 21 10.43 -6.40 -4.05
N ALA A 22 9.80 -6.35 -5.23
CA ALA A 22 10.49 -6.29 -6.51
C ALA A 22 11.24 -4.96 -6.67
N VAL A 23 12.29 -4.99 -7.48
CA VAL A 23 13.03 -3.80 -7.91
C VAL A 23 12.05 -2.73 -8.44
N PRO A 24 12.20 -1.45 -8.05
CA PRO A 24 11.31 -0.40 -8.51
C PRO A 24 11.36 -0.26 -10.04
N GLN A 25 10.24 0.06 -10.65
CA GLN A 25 10.17 0.40 -12.07
C GLN A 25 9.86 1.89 -12.20
N GLU A 26 10.53 2.58 -13.13
CA GLU A 26 10.44 4.04 -13.29
C GLU A 26 9.02 4.56 -13.55
N ARG A 27 8.16 3.73 -14.15
CA ARG A 27 6.76 4.07 -14.46
C ARG A 27 5.82 4.12 -13.25
N TYR A 28 6.31 3.79 -12.06
CA TYR A 28 5.50 3.72 -10.85
C TYR A 28 6.13 4.56 -9.74
N LEU A 29 5.28 5.11 -8.89
CA LEU A 29 5.71 5.79 -7.67
C LEU A 29 5.55 4.85 -6.48
N TYR A 30 6.54 4.90 -5.58
CA TYR A 30 6.61 4.01 -4.42
C TYR A 30 6.89 4.80 -3.14
N CYS A 31 6.35 4.30 -2.04
CA CYS A 31 6.77 4.64 -0.68
C CYS A 31 7.43 3.41 -0.06
N GLU A 32 8.67 3.51 0.39
CA GLU A 32 9.32 2.43 1.15
C GLU A 32 8.58 2.24 2.49
N LEU A 33 8.49 0.99 2.95
CA LEU A 33 7.99 0.64 4.27
C LEU A 33 9.21 0.34 5.15
N ALA A 34 9.60 1.31 5.97
CA ALA A 34 10.81 1.23 6.79
C ALA A 34 10.67 0.19 7.91
N ASP A 35 9.47 0.03 8.45
CA ASP A 35 9.16 -0.81 9.61
C ASP A 35 8.51 -2.14 9.18
N TRP A 36 8.69 -2.54 7.92
CA TRP A 36 8.07 -3.71 7.27
C TRP A 36 7.98 -4.98 8.14
N GLN A 37 9.01 -5.26 8.95
CA GLN A 37 9.07 -6.47 9.77
C GLN A 37 8.03 -6.47 10.89
N VAL A 38 7.83 -5.35 11.58
CA VAL A 38 6.84 -5.23 12.66
C VAL A 38 5.42 -5.10 12.10
N GLU A 39 5.29 -4.67 10.85
CA GLU A 39 4.03 -4.61 10.09
C GLU A 39 3.60 -5.97 9.51
N GLY A 40 4.35 -7.04 9.80
CA GLY A 40 4.01 -8.42 9.43
C GLY A 40 4.50 -8.85 8.05
N LEU A 41 5.34 -8.05 7.38
CA LEU A 41 5.96 -8.43 6.11
C LEU A 41 7.22 -9.28 6.35
N LEU A 42 7.49 -10.20 5.43
CA LEU A 42 8.60 -11.15 5.56
C LEU A 42 9.94 -10.62 5.03
N ARG A 43 9.94 -9.47 4.34
CA ARG A 43 11.13 -8.88 3.72
C ARG A 43 10.93 -7.37 3.46
N PRO A 44 12.02 -6.61 3.26
CA PRO A 44 11.94 -5.21 2.85
C PRO A 44 11.00 -5.02 1.66
N SER A 45 10.08 -4.09 1.79
CA SER A 45 8.96 -3.90 0.87
C SER A 45 8.60 -2.43 0.71
N ARG A 46 7.87 -2.14 -0.35
CA ARG A 46 7.37 -0.80 -0.71
C ARG A 46 5.91 -0.86 -1.12
N ALA A 47 5.17 0.18 -0.78
CA ALA A 47 3.82 0.41 -1.27
C ALA A 47 3.87 1.19 -2.58
N GLN A 48 3.24 0.68 -3.63
CA GLN A 48 3.07 1.38 -4.90
C GLN A 48 1.93 2.39 -4.74
N VAL A 49 2.26 3.68 -4.75
CA VAL A 49 1.29 4.77 -4.57
C VAL A 49 0.67 5.24 -5.89
N VAL A 50 1.30 4.96 -7.03
CA VAL A 50 0.72 5.23 -8.36
C VAL A 50 0.95 4.05 -9.32
N PRO A 51 -0.09 3.55 -10.01
CA PRO A 51 -1.52 3.79 -9.72
C PRO A 51 -1.96 3.11 -8.42
N LEU A 52 -3.02 3.64 -7.81
CA LEU A 52 -3.80 2.92 -6.81
C LEU A 52 -4.74 1.92 -7.49
N PHE A 53 -5.12 0.89 -6.74
CA PHE A 53 -6.01 -0.14 -7.22
C PHE A 53 -7.33 -0.08 -6.47
N GLN A 54 -8.43 -0.20 -7.20
CA GLN A 54 -9.72 -0.49 -6.61
C GLN A 54 -9.95 -2.00 -6.72
N VAL A 55 -10.08 -2.66 -5.58
CA VAL A 55 -10.31 -4.11 -5.50
C VAL A 55 -11.66 -4.40 -4.86
N SER A 56 -12.31 -5.49 -5.26
CA SER A 56 -13.52 -5.95 -4.59
C SER A 56 -13.17 -6.38 -3.17
N ARG A 57 -14.07 -6.11 -2.19
CA ARG A 57 -13.87 -6.62 -0.84
C ARG A 57 -13.78 -8.14 -0.79
N ALA A 58 -14.46 -8.82 -1.72
CA ALA A 58 -14.43 -10.27 -1.87
C ALA A 58 -13.08 -10.83 -2.35
N ASP A 59 -12.24 -10.00 -2.99
CA ASP A 59 -10.90 -10.39 -3.45
C ASP A 59 -9.84 -10.24 -2.35
N VAL A 60 -10.20 -9.66 -1.20
CA VAL A 60 -9.33 -9.56 -0.02
C VAL A 60 -9.35 -10.91 0.70
N LEU A 61 -8.33 -11.73 0.43
CA LEU A 61 -8.28 -13.15 0.80
C LEU A 61 -8.17 -13.46 2.30
N ARG A 62 -8.01 -12.45 3.16
CA ARG A 62 -7.86 -12.64 4.61
C ARG A 62 -8.81 -11.71 5.35
N ASP A 63 -9.59 -12.29 6.25
CA ASP A 63 -10.42 -11.51 7.18
C ASP A 63 -9.56 -10.81 8.24
N THR A 64 -8.44 -11.44 8.63
CA THR A 64 -7.44 -10.83 9.52
C THR A 64 -6.30 -10.23 8.71
N PRO A 65 -5.96 -8.94 8.93
CA PRO A 65 -4.84 -8.29 8.24
C PRO A 65 -3.50 -8.97 8.57
N LEU A 66 -2.53 -8.84 7.67
CA LEU A 66 -1.15 -9.31 7.90
C LEU A 66 -0.48 -8.56 9.06
N GLY A 67 -0.84 -7.29 9.20
CA GLY A 67 -0.40 -6.37 10.24
C GLY A 67 -1.01 -5.00 9.95
N THR A 68 -0.57 -3.99 10.71
CA THR A 68 -0.98 -2.60 10.54
C THR A 68 0.26 -1.76 10.34
N LEU A 69 0.18 -0.73 9.50
CA LEU A 69 1.30 0.20 9.33
C LEU A 69 1.65 0.87 10.67
N THR A 70 2.94 1.07 10.92
CA THR A 70 3.36 1.93 12.02
C THR A 70 2.98 3.37 11.72
N GLU A 71 2.93 4.24 12.75
CA GLU A 71 2.63 5.66 12.52
C GLU A 71 3.62 6.32 11.56
N ARG A 72 4.89 5.90 11.61
CA ARG A 72 5.96 6.39 10.73
C ARG A 72 5.65 6.08 9.26
N ASP A 73 5.41 4.82 8.94
CA ASP A 73 5.16 4.39 7.57
C ASP A 73 3.79 4.85 7.08
N ARG A 74 2.80 4.94 7.97
CA ARG A 74 1.48 5.55 7.67
C ARG A 74 1.63 7.02 7.27
N VAL A 75 2.38 7.82 8.00
CA VAL A 75 2.61 9.24 7.69
C VAL A 75 3.41 9.40 6.39
N ALA A 76 4.45 8.58 6.19
CA ALA A 76 5.23 8.59 4.96
C ALA A 76 4.38 8.23 3.73
N LEU A 77 3.53 7.20 3.87
CA LEU A 77 2.61 6.78 2.82
C LEU A 77 1.59 7.87 2.52
N GLN A 78 1.00 8.50 3.54
CA GLN A 78 0.05 9.60 3.33
C GLN A 78 0.69 10.78 2.60
N ALA A 79 1.93 11.15 2.97
CA ALA A 79 2.67 12.21 2.29
C ALA A 79 2.94 11.87 0.81
N ALA A 80 3.32 10.62 0.52
CA ALA A 80 3.54 10.14 -0.85
C ALA A 80 2.25 10.13 -1.68
N LEU A 81 1.12 9.73 -1.09
CA LEU A 81 -0.20 9.76 -1.74
C LEU A 81 -0.63 11.20 -2.05
N ASN A 82 -0.49 12.13 -1.10
CA ASN A 82 -0.82 13.53 -1.30
C ASN A 82 0.05 14.19 -2.39
N ALA A 83 1.34 13.84 -2.43
CA ALA A 83 2.25 14.33 -3.45
C ALA A 83 1.89 13.80 -4.84
N ALA A 84 1.45 12.55 -4.95
CA ALA A 84 0.99 11.97 -6.20
C ALA A 84 -0.32 12.61 -6.70
N ASP A 85 -1.28 12.84 -5.80
CA ASP A 85 -2.57 13.46 -6.13
C ASP A 85 -2.39 14.93 -6.58
N GLY A 86 -1.52 15.67 -5.90
CA GLY A 86 -1.18 17.05 -6.26
C GLY A 86 -0.43 17.20 -7.59
N GLN A 87 0.10 16.11 -8.16
CA GLN A 87 0.77 16.10 -9.46
C GLN A 87 -0.17 15.82 -10.65
N GLY A 88 -1.46 15.56 -10.41
CA GLY A 88 -2.45 15.38 -11.48
C GLY A 88 -2.14 14.23 -12.45
N LEU A 89 -1.44 13.19 -11.98
CA LEU A 89 -1.15 11.95 -12.71
C LEU A 89 -2.24 10.89 -12.50
#